data_AF-A0A7G5FBV5-F1
#
_entry.id   AF-A0A7G5FBV5-F1
#
_cell.length_a   1.000
_cell.length_b   1.000
_cell.length_c   1.000
_cell.angle_alpha   90.00
_cell.angle_beta   90.00
_cell.angle_gamma   90.00
#
_symmetry.space_group_name_H-M   'P 1'
#
loop_
_entity.id
_entity.type
_entity.pdbx_description
1 polymer ?
#
loop_
_entity_poly.entity_id
_entity_poly.type
_entity_poly.pdbx_seq_one_letter_code
_entity_poly.pdbx_strand_id
1 'polypeptide(L)'
;MLTDLHDFFTPHLTAPIGGHTYTVESPDAETGLYIKKVMNDEELLKTVDDVEIINRLFKGKINKDGVPKGGLWAELEENNVPFVEQIHLGITAVYFFAYGPEAAKTHWESLGKNN
;
A
#
# COMPACT_ATOMS: atom_id res chain seq x y z
N MET A 1 -4.84 -3.15 -34.66
CA MET A 1 -3.75 -3.08 -33.67
C MET A 1 -4.38 -2.60 -32.38
N LEU A 2 -4.15 -3.27 -31.25
CA LEU A 2 -4.64 -2.79 -29.95
C LEU A 2 -3.74 -1.64 -29.49
N THR A 3 -4.32 -0.63 -28.83
CA THR A 3 -3.58 0.45 -28.16
C THR A 3 -2.75 -0.13 -27.00
N ASP A 4 -1.58 0.45 -26.72
CA ASP A 4 -0.81 0.04 -25.55
C ASP A 4 -1.61 0.34 -24.27
N LEU A 5 -1.62 -0.61 -23.33
CA LEU A 5 -2.40 -0.47 -22.10
C LEU A 5 -1.92 0.71 -21.25
N HIS A 6 -0.63 1.01 -21.27
CA HIS A 6 -0.04 2.10 -20.49
C HIS A 6 -0.35 3.49 -21.06
N ASP A 7 -0.90 3.58 -22.28
CA ASP A 7 -1.35 4.85 -22.85
C ASP A 7 -2.58 5.43 -22.13
N PHE A 8 -3.36 4.58 -21.43
CA PHE A 8 -4.61 5.00 -20.79
C PHE A 8 -4.86 4.36 -19.41
N PHE A 9 -3.99 3.46 -18.95
CA PHE A 9 -4.14 2.79 -17.66
C PHE A 9 -2.84 2.80 -16.85
N THR A 10 -2.92 3.32 -15.62
CA THR A 10 -1.83 3.27 -14.64
C THR A 10 -2.22 2.29 -13.53
N PRO A 11 -1.45 1.21 -13.30
CA PRO A 11 -1.77 0.20 -12.30
C PRO A 11 -1.32 0.60 -10.87
N HIS A 12 -0.85 1.82 -10.67
CA HIS A 12 -0.32 2.31 -9.39
C HIS A 12 -1.40 2.99 -8.57
N LEU A 13 -1.27 2.91 -7.25
CA LEU A 13 -2.05 3.76 -6.34
C LEU A 13 -1.27 5.07 -6.15
N THR A 14 -1.95 6.19 -6.32
CA THR A 14 -1.42 7.52 -5.95
C THR A 14 -2.31 8.14 -4.88
N ALA A 15 -1.72 8.67 -3.81
CA ALA A 15 -2.48 9.29 -2.72
C ALA A 15 -1.76 10.54 -2.15
N PRO A 16 -2.49 11.64 -1.88
CA PRO A 16 -1.91 12.87 -1.35
C PRO A 16 -1.82 12.86 0.18
N ILE A 17 -0.67 13.21 0.75
CA ILE A 17 -0.48 13.43 2.20
C ILE A 17 0.36 14.68 2.40
N GLY A 18 -0.12 15.63 3.21
CA GLY A 18 0.66 16.82 3.58
C GLY A 18 1.10 17.71 2.40
N GLY A 19 0.40 17.67 1.27
CA GLY A 19 0.77 18.42 0.05
C GLY A 19 1.76 17.71 -0.87
N HIS A 20 2.20 16.50 -0.52
CA HIS A 20 2.98 15.62 -1.40
C HIS A 20 2.12 14.45 -1.90
N THR A 21 2.34 14.01 -3.14
CA THR A 21 1.63 12.85 -3.71
C THR A 21 2.56 11.65 -3.73
N TYR A 22 2.21 10.62 -2.97
CA TYR A 22 2.95 9.37 -2.90
C TYR A 22 2.42 8.37 -3.91
N THR A 23 3.31 7.55 -4.45
CA THR A 23 2.96 6.47 -5.38
C THR A 23 3.33 5.13 -4.77
N VAL A 24 2.33 4.25 -4.61
CA VAL A 24 2.57 2.83 -4.35
C VAL A 24 2.53 2.11 -5.69
N GLU A 25 3.71 1.69 -6.14
CA GLU A 25 3.86 0.97 -7.40
C GLU A 25 3.07 -0.34 -7.39
N SER A 26 2.68 -0.80 -8.57
CA SER A 26 2.00 -2.08 -8.69
C SER A 26 2.94 -3.18 -8.20
N PRO A 27 2.48 -4.09 -7.34
CA PRO A 27 3.28 -5.23 -6.93
C PRO A 27 3.59 -6.14 -8.12
N ASP A 28 4.62 -6.96 -7.96
CA ASP A 28 4.84 -8.11 -8.83
C ASP A 28 3.77 -9.20 -8.58
N ALA A 29 3.80 -10.24 -9.41
CA ALA A 29 2.84 -11.33 -9.34
C ALA A 29 2.88 -12.07 -7.99
N GLU A 30 4.07 -12.26 -7.41
CA GLU A 30 4.24 -12.95 -6.13
C GLU A 30 3.55 -12.16 -5.01
N THR A 31 3.86 -10.87 -4.90
CA THR A 31 3.30 -9.99 -3.88
C THR A 31 1.79 -9.80 -4.08
N GLY A 32 1.34 -9.63 -5.32
CA GLY A 32 -0.09 -9.51 -5.63
C GLY A 32 -0.90 -10.77 -5.27
N LEU A 33 -0.38 -11.96 -5.59
CA LEU A 33 -1.02 -13.22 -5.23
C LEU A 33 -1.00 -13.47 -3.72
N TYR A 34 0.09 -13.08 -3.04
CA TYR A 34 0.18 -13.17 -1.59
C TYR A 34 -0.87 -12.28 -0.91
N ILE A 35 -1.00 -11.02 -1.32
CA ILE A 35 -2.03 -10.09 -0.83
C ILE A 35 -3.42 -10.70 -1.05
N LYS A 36 -3.72 -11.18 -2.26
CA LYS A 36 -5.00 -11.84 -2.56
C LYS A 36 -5.25 -13.04 -1.66
N LYS A 37 -4.24 -13.88 -1.42
CA LYS A 37 -4.37 -15.05 -0.56
C LYS A 37 -4.70 -14.64 0.87
N VAL A 38 -3.94 -13.73 1.46
CA VAL A 38 -4.18 -13.27 2.84
C VAL A 38 -5.56 -12.64 2.96
N MET A 39 -5.90 -11.69 2.08
CA MET A 39 -7.16 -10.96 2.14
C MET A 39 -8.42 -11.79 1.86
N ASN A 40 -8.29 -13.04 1.39
CA ASN A 40 -9.44 -13.96 1.19
C ASN A 40 -9.46 -15.11 2.20
N ASP A 41 -8.58 -15.10 3.20
CA ASP A 41 -8.48 -16.13 4.23
C ASP A 41 -8.55 -15.49 5.63
N GLU A 42 -9.67 -15.68 6.32
CA GLU A 42 -9.92 -15.09 7.63
C GLU A 42 -8.93 -15.54 8.71
N GLU A 43 -8.36 -16.74 8.60
CA GLU A 43 -7.38 -17.23 9.58
C GLU A 43 -6.00 -16.62 9.33
N LEU A 44 -5.63 -16.41 8.06
CA LEU A 44 -4.41 -15.68 7.72
C LEU A 44 -4.50 -14.19 8.10
N LEU A 45 -5.64 -13.55 7.87
CA LEU A 45 -5.87 -12.15 8.28
C LEU A 45 -5.65 -11.91 9.77
N LYS A 46 -5.92 -12.91 10.62
CA LYS A 46 -5.72 -12.79 12.08
C LYS A 46 -4.27 -12.97 12.52
N THR A 47 -3.42 -13.50 11.65
CA THR A 47 -2.06 -13.95 12.02
C THR A 47 -0.96 -13.23 11.27
N VAL A 48 -1.23 -12.69 10.09
CA VAL A 48 -0.28 -11.90 9.30
C VAL A 48 -0.25 -10.47 9.83
N ASP A 49 0.96 -9.95 10.04
CA ASP A 49 1.17 -8.55 10.39
C ASP A 49 0.99 -7.67 9.14
N ASP A 50 0.10 -6.69 9.24
CA ASP A 50 -0.12 -5.67 8.21
C ASP A 50 1.20 -5.02 7.76
N VAL A 51 2.13 -4.77 8.69
CA VAL A 51 3.42 -4.16 8.39
C VAL A 51 4.26 -5.03 7.47
N GLU A 52 4.13 -6.37 7.52
CA GLU A 52 4.79 -7.27 6.58
C GLU A 52 4.29 -7.04 5.15
N ILE A 53 2.97 -6.97 4.99
CA ILE A 53 2.32 -6.77 3.68
C ILE A 53 2.67 -5.39 3.13
N ILE A 54 2.56 -4.36 3.97
CA ILE A 54 2.90 -2.97 3.60
C ILE A 54 4.38 -2.88 3.22
N ASN A 55 5.28 -3.54 3.94
CA ASN A 55 6.70 -3.52 3.59
C ASN A 55 6.98 -4.11 2.20
N ARG A 56 6.28 -5.18 1.81
CA ARG A 56 6.37 -5.74 0.45
C ARG A 56 5.89 -4.72 -0.59
N LEU A 57 4.74 -4.08 -0.35
CA LEU A 57 4.19 -3.04 -1.25
C LEU A 57 5.08 -1.81 -1.37
N PHE A 58 5.68 -1.38 -0.26
CA PHE A 58 6.55 -0.21 -0.20
C PHE A 58 7.97 -0.52 -0.70
N LYS A 59 8.25 -1.77 -1.11
CA LYS A 59 9.57 -2.25 -1.55
C LYS A 59 10.67 -1.98 -0.52
N GLY A 60 10.30 -2.03 0.76
CA GLY A 60 11.20 -1.82 1.87
C GLY A 60 12.03 -3.07 2.18
N LYS A 61 13.12 -2.86 2.92
CA LYS A 61 13.99 -3.92 3.45
C LYS A 61 13.93 -3.92 4.96
N ILE A 62 14.04 -5.10 5.55
CA ILE A 62 14.16 -5.25 6.99
C ILE A 62 15.61 -4.94 7.40
N ASN A 63 15.79 -3.98 8.30
CA ASN A 63 17.10 -3.65 8.84
C ASN A 63 17.54 -4.67 9.91
N LYS A 64 18.75 -4.49 10.48
CA LYS A 64 19.32 -5.39 11.51
C LYS A 64 18.47 -5.52 12.78
N ASP A 65 17.61 -4.55 13.05
CA ASP A 65 16.76 -4.47 14.24
C ASP A 65 15.34 -5.01 13.96
N GLY A 66 15.10 -5.57 12.76
CA GLY A 66 13.79 -6.10 12.37
C GLY A 66 12.81 -5.05 11.85
N VAL A 67 13.25 -3.82 11.60
CA VAL A 67 12.38 -2.70 11.22
C VAL A 67 12.42 -2.44 9.70
N PRO A 68 11.26 -2.31 9.04
CA PRO A 68 11.15 -1.83 7.66
C PRO A 68 11.86 -0.49 7.42
N LYS A 69 12.68 -0.41 6.38
CA LYS A 69 13.39 0.79 5.93
C LYS A 69 13.57 0.80 4.41
N GLY A 70 13.80 1.99 3.84
CA GLY A 70 13.99 2.14 2.40
C GLY A 70 12.68 2.02 1.59
N GLY A 71 12.78 2.12 0.27
CA GLY A 71 11.60 2.21 -0.59
C GLY A 71 10.72 3.39 -0.19
N LEU A 72 9.41 3.21 -0.23
CA LEU A 72 8.46 4.28 0.12
C LEU A 72 8.53 4.68 1.60
N TRP A 73 9.01 3.81 2.50
CA TRP A 73 9.24 4.18 3.89
C TRP A 73 10.24 5.33 4.04
N ALA A 74 11.30 5.34 3.22
CA ALA A 74 12.30 6.39 3.28
C ALA A 74 11.74 7.73 2.80
N GLU A 75 10.97 7.75 1.72
CA GLU A 75 10.33 8.96 1.20
C GLU A 75 9.32 9.55 2.21
N LEU A 76 8.50 8.70 2.84
CA LEU A 76 7.57 9.10 3.89
C LEU A 76 8.30 9.67 5.12
N GLU A 77 9.42 9.05 5.51
CA GLU A 77 10.26 9.51 6.63
C GLU A 77 10.93 10.86 6.31
N GLU A 78 11.50 11.02 5.12
CA GLU A 78 12.11 12.27 4.64
C GLU A 78 11.11 13.43 4.64
N ASN A 79 9.85 13.15 4.34
CA ASN A 79 8.75 14.12 4.35
C ASN A 79 8.05 14.29 5.71
N ASN A 80 8.57 13.66 6.78
CA ASN A 80 8.01 13.70 8.14
C ASN A 80 6.54 13.27 8.23
N VAL A 81 6.10 12.33 7.39
CA VAL A 81 4.74 11.80 7.47
C VAL A 81 4.56 11.02 8.78
N PRO A 82 3.54 11.33 9.61
CA PRO A 82 3.27 10.57 10.83
C PRO A 82 3.05 9.08 10.56
N PHE A 83 3.55 8.22 11.44
CA PHE A 83 3.46 6.76 11.26
C PHE A 83 2.03 6.25 10.99
N VAL A 84 1.03 6.82 11.66
CA VAL A 84 -0.38 6.45 11.44
C VAL A 84 -0.83 6.70 9.99
N GLU A 85 -0.37 7.80 9.37
CA GLU A 85 -0.68 8.12 7.97
C GLU A 85 0.10 7.21 7.01
N GLN A 86 1.33 6.81 7.37
CA GLN A 86 2.11 5.83 6.60
C GLN A 86 1.42 4.46 6.56
N ILE A 87 0.93 3.99 7.71
CA ILE A 87 0.17 2.74 7.80
C ILE A 87 -1.15 2.87 7.06
N HIS A 88 -1.86 4.00 7.18
CA HIS A 88 -3.09 4.25 6.45
C HIS A 88 -2.89 4.16 4.93
N LEU A 89 -1.84 4.79 4.40
CA LEU A 89 -1.45 4.65 2.99
C LEU A 89 -1.18 3.19 2.61
N GLY A 90 -0.46 2.46 3.46
CA GLY A 90 -0.14 1.05 3.26
C GLY A 90 -1.40 0.18 3.17
N ILE A 91 -2.33 0.35 4.10
CA ILE A 91 -3.59 -0.40 4.11
C ILE A 91 -4.48 0.01 2.92
N THR A 92 -4.56 1.29 2.56
CA THR A 92 -5.20 1.72 1.31
C THR A 92 -4.63 0.99 0.10
N ALA A 93 -3.31 0.81 0.03
CA ALA A 93 -2.68 0.05 -1.05
C ALA A 93 -3.05 -1.44 -1.01
N VAL A 94 -3.11 -2.06 0.17
CA VAL A 94 -3.61 -3.44 0.32
C VAL A 94 -5.03 -3.55 -0.24
N TYR A 95 -5.96 -2.67 0.14
CA TYR A 95 -7.33 -2.66 -0.41
C TYR A 95 -7.34 -2.44 -1.94
N PHE A 96 -6.50 -1.54 -2.45
CA PHE A 96 -6.41 -1.25 -3.88
C PHE A 96 -6.03 -2.50 -4.68
N PHE A 97 -4.97 -3.20 -4.27
CA PHE A 97 -4.49 -4.38 -4.99
C PHE A 97 -5.32 -5.65 -4.69
N ALA A 98 -5.97 -5.73 -3.52
CA ALA A 98 -6.81 -6.87 -3.15
C ALA A 98 -8.23 -6.80 -3.74
N TYR A 99 -8.86 -5.63 -3.74
CA TYR A 99 -10.29 -5.50 -4.06
C TYR A 99 -10.61 -4.40 -5.07
N GLY A 100 -9.65 -3.53 -5.38
CA GLY A 100 -9.77 -2.50 -6.40
C GLY A 100 -9.96 -1.08 -5.84
N PRO A 101 -10.05 -0.08 -6.74
CA PRO A 101 -9.99 1.33 -6.38
C PRO A 101 -11.10 1.82 -5.44
N GLU A 102 -12.32 1.32 -5.59
CA GLU A 102 -13.46 1.76 -4.76
C GLU A 102 -13.32 1.34 -3.29
N ALA A 103 -12.80 0.13 -3.04
CA ALA A 103 -12.51 -0.33 -1.70
C ALA A 103 -11.38 0.48 -1.05
N ALA A 104 -10.32 0.76 -1.83
CA ALA A 104 -9.21 1.61 -1.40
C ALA A 104 -9.68 3.02 -1.04
N LYS A 105 -10.52 3.63 -1.88
CA LYS A 105 -11.11 4.95 -1.64
C LYS A 105 -11.96 4.97 -0.37
N THR A 106 -12.78 3.94 -0.16
CA THR A 106 -13.60 3.82 1.06
C THR A 106 -12.74 3.79 2.32
N HIS A 107 -11.65 3.02 2.31
CA HIS A 107 -10.69 3.00 3.42
C HIS A 107 -9.99 4.35 3.57
N TRP A 108 -9.49 4.92 2.47
CA TRP A 108 -8.79 6.21 2.45
C TRP A 108 -9.60 7.32 3.13
N GLU A 109 -10.88 7.46 2.74
CA GLU A 109 -11.79 8.48 3.28
C GLU A 109 -12.24 8.22 4.73
N SER A 110 -11.98 7.03 5.29
CA SER A 110 -12.40 6.68 6.66
C SER A 110 -11.61 7.41 7.74
N LEU A 111 -10.34 7.76 7.49
CA LEU A 111 -9.49 8.46 8.45
C LEU A 111 -10.04 9.85 8.82
N GLY A 112 -10.75 10.50 7.89
CA GLY A 112 -11.38 11.81 8.11
C GLY A 112 -12.75 11.76 8.80
N LYS A 113 -13.33 10.58 9.03
CA LYS A 113 -14.69 10.42 9.58
C LYS A 113 -14.73 10.18 11.09
N ASN A 114 -13.57 10.05 11.74
CA ASN A 114 -13.45 9.78 13.18
C ASN A 114 -13.03 11.01 14.02
N ASN A 115 -13.27 12.24 13.52
CA ASN A 115 -13.07 13.48 14.27
C ASN A 115 -14.41 14.15 14.63
#